data_AF-A0A9N7V3U8-F1
#
_entry.id   AF-A0A9N7V3U8-F1
#
_cell.length_a   1.000
_cell.length_b   1.000
_cell.length_c   1.000
_cell.angle_alpha   90.00
_cell.angle_beta   90.00
_cell.angle_gamma   90.00
#
_symmetry.space_group_name_H-M   'P 1'
#
loop_
_entity.id
_entity.type
_entity.pdbx_description
1 polymer ?
#
loop_
_entity_poly.entity_id
_entity_poly.type
_entity_poly.pdbx_seq_one_letter_code
_entity_poly.pdbx_strand_id
1 'polypeptide(L)'
;MTTLLLASALLTGLLGLSAAAPAPPAPAPFHAFCKTQWFFVTPCTDISSTIVEQIQAFSPKPGCDVCRYKLVSVSPQSVTANHTSAVAAQSEDLLFAFSPLMSGGCRVAVRI
;
A
#
# COMPACT_ATOMS: atom_id res chain seq x y z
N MET A 1 -13.11 -25.09 -72.47
CA MET A 1 -13.88 -25.21 -71.21
C MET A 1 -12.92 -25.67 -70.12
N THR A 2 -12.05 -24.79 -69.61
CA THR A 2 -11.02 -25.22 -68.64
C THR A 2 -10.41 -24.05 -67.84
N THR A 3 -11.18 -22.99 -67.55
CA THR A 3 -10.65 -21.83 -66.82
C THR A 3 -11.53 -21.35 -65.66
N LEU A 4 -12.56 -22.10 -65.26
CA LEU A 4 -13.51 -21.67 -64.22
C LEU A 4 -13.39 -22.39 -62.86
N LEU A 5 -12.26 -23.04 -62.55
CA LEU A 5 -12.08 -23.76 -61.27
C LEU A 5 -10.95 -23.25 -60.36
N LEU A 6 -10.40 -22.06 -60.62
CA LEU A 6 -9.35 -21.47 -59.78
C LEU A 6 -9.80 -20.26 -58.95
N ALA A 7 -11.04 -19.79 -59.12
CA ALA A 7 -11.53 -18.60 -58.43
C ALA A 7 -12.12 -18.87 -57.03
N SER A 8 -12.22 -20.13 -56.59
CA SER A 8 -12.87 -20.50 -55.33
C SER A 8 -11.92 -20.82 -54.18
N ALA A 9 -10.60 -20.84 -54.39
CA ALA A 9 -9.64 -21.12 -53.32
C ALA A 9 -9.12 -19.87 -52.58
N LEU A 10 -9.43 -18.66 -53.05
CA LEU A 10 -8.85 -17.42 -52.52
C LEU A 10 -9.77 -16.63 -51.56
N LEU A 11 -11.06 -16.98 -51.42
CA LEU A 11 -11.99 -16.22 -50.59
C LEU A 11 -12.38 -16.85 -49.24
N THR A 12 -11.99 -18.10 -48.95
CA THR A 12 -12.31 -18.74 -47.66
C THR A 12 -11.18 -18.66 -46.63
N GLY A 13 -10.04 -18.08 -46.97
CA GLY A 13 -8.88 -17.97 -46.07
C GLY A 13 -8.85 -16.73 -45.16
N LEU A 14 -9.79 -15.78 -45.31
CA LEU A 14 -9.67 -14.43 -44.71
C LEU A 14 -10.60 -14.16 -43.51
N LEU A 15 -11.11 -15.19 -42.82
CA LEU A 15 -11.95 -15.01 -41.62
C LEU A 15 -11.37 -15.63 -40.34
N GLY A 16 -10.10 -16.04 -40.35
CA GLY A 16 -9.49 -16.80 -39.24
C GLY A 16 -8.59 -16.04 -38.27
N LEU A 17 -8.35 -14.74 -38.45
CA LEU A 17 -7.50 -13.97 -37.52
C LEU A 17 -8.35 -13.13 -36.57
N SER A 18 -9.04 -13.80 -35.65
CA SER A 18 -9.33 -13.19 -34.36
C SER A 18 -7.99 -13.04 -33.64
N ALA A 19 -7.33 -11.90 -33.82
CA ALA A 19 -6.26 -11.51 -32.93
C ALA A 19 -6.87 -11.43 -31.53
N ALA A 20 -6.64 -12.45 -30.72
CA ALA A 20 -6.79 -12.36 -29.28
C ALA A 20 -5.77 -11.30 -28.84
N ALA A 21 -6.18 -10.03 -28.88
CA ALA A 21 -5.42 -8.97 -28.25
C ALA A 21 -5.26 -9.42 -26.79
N PRO A 22 -4.02 -9.53 -26.27
CA PRO A 22 -3.84 -9.83 -24.86
C PRO A 22 -4.66 -8.78 -24.08
N ALA A 23 -5.56 -9.26 -23.22
CA ALA A 23 -6.29 -8.39 -22.32
C ALA A 23 -5.27 -7.47 -21.65
N PRO A 24 -5.53 -6.14 -21.56
CA PRO A 24 -4.62 -5.25 -20.87
C PRO A 24 -4.35 -5.84 -19.48
N PRO A 25 -3.09 -5.89 -19.03
CA PRO A 25 -2.77 -6.42 -17.72
C PRO A 25 -3.69 -5.74 -16.71
N ALA A 26 -4.34 -6.55 -15.86
CA ALA A 26 -5.12 -6.03 -14.75
C ALA A 26 -4.26 -4.99 -14.02
N PRO A 27 -4.79 -3.80 -13.67
CA PRO A 27 -4.03 -2.81 -12.94
C PRO A 27 -3.36 -3.49 -11.75
N ALA A 28 -2.03 -3.42 -11.67
CA ALA A 28 -1.33 -3.94 -10.50
C ALA A 28 -1.94 -3.28 -9.25
N PRO A 29 -2.13 -4.02 -8.15
CA PRO A 29 -2.66 -3.42 -6.94
C PRO A 29 -1.81 -2.21 -6.55
N PHE A 30 -2.43 -1.04 -6.52
CA PHE A 30 -1.78 0.19 -6.09
C PHE A 30 -1.54 0.09 -4.59
N HIS A 31 -0.39 -0.43 -4.18
CA HIS A 31 0.08 -0.28 -2.82
C HIS A 31 0.55 1.17 -2.66
N ALA A 32 -0.18 1.96 -1.87
CA ALA A 32 0.22 3.33 -1.59
C ALA A 32 1.48 3.32 -0.73
N PHE A 33 2.64 3.63 -1.34
CA PHE A 33 3.89 3.79 -0.60
C PHE A 33 3.97 5.18 0.01
N CYS A 34 3.35 5.35 1.17
CA CYS A 34 3.38 6.61 1.90
C CYS A 34 4.65 6.71 2.76
N LYS A 35 5.37 7.83 2.60
CA LYS A 35 6.48 8.21 3.48
C LYS A 35 6.20 9.60 4.03
N THR A 36 6.30 9.75 5.33
CA THR A 36 6.12 11.05 6.01
C THR A 36 7.29 11.29 6.95
N GLN A 37 7.65 12.56 7.15
CA GLN A 37 8.65 12.95 8.13
C GLN A 37 8.17 14.13 8.95
N TRP A 38 8.27 14.01 10.26
CA TRP A 38 7.93 15.06 11.22
C TRP A 38 9.15 15.47 12.04
N PHE A 39 9.16 16.72 12.48
CA PHE A 39 10.17 17.29 13.36
C PHE A 39 9.45 17.94 14.54
N PHE A 40 9.73 17.46 15.73
CA PHE A 40 9.16 17.96 16.98
C PHE A 40 10.26 18.62 17.80
N VAL A 41 9.89 19.66 18.55
CA VAL A 41 10.74 20.23 19.61
C VAL A 41 10.79 19.34 20.86
N THR A 42 9.87 18.39 20.95
CA THR A 42 9.74 17.42 22.04
C THR A 42 10.73 16.26 21.89
N PRO A 43 11.32 15.74 22.99
CA PRO A 43 12.20 14.58 22.97
C PRO A 43 11.57 13.33 22.37
N CYS A 44 12.40 12.46 21.76
CA CYS A 44 11.91 11.23 21.13
C CYS A 44 11.25 10.25 22.10
N THR A 45 11.65 10.26 23.38
CA THR A 45 11.02 9.42 24.41
C THR A 45 9.55 9.75 24.56
N ASP A 46 9.22 11.04 24.64
CA ASP A 46 7.86 11.50 24.91
C ASP A 46 6.99 11.34 23.65
N ILE A 47 7.58 11.61 22.48
CA ILE A 47 6.93 11.36 21.18
C ILE A 47 6.64 9.86 20.98
N SER A 48 7.61 8.99 21.30
CA SER A 48 7.42 7.53 21.20
C SER A 48 6.30 7.07 22.13
N SER A 49 6.30 7.50 23.40
CA SER A 49 5.23 7.19 24.36
C SER A 49 3.87 7.66 23.86
N THR A 50 3.78 8.89 23.37
CA THR A 50 2.53 9.47 22.83
C THR A 50 2.01 8.65 21.64
N ILE A 51 2.88 8.22 20.73
CA ILE A 51 2.50 7.38 19.58
C ILE A 51 1.99 6.02 20.06
N VAL A 52 2.67 5.39 21.03
CA VAL A 52 2.24 4.10 21.60
C VAL A 52 0.86 4.23 22.26
N GLU A 53 0.65 5.27 23.06
CA GLU A 53 -0.65 5.55 23.69
C GLU A 53 -1.75 5.74 22.65
N GLN A 54 -1.47 6.50 21.58
CA GLN A 54 -2.43 6.74 20.50
C GLN A 54 -2.78 5.45 19.73
N ILE A 55 -1.79 4.60 19.45
CA ILE A 55 -2.01 3.30 18.81
C ILE A 55 -2.90 2.42 19.70
N GLN A 56 -2.64 2.37 21.00
CA GLN A 56 -3.42 1.59 21.96
C GLN A 56 -4.85 2.10 22.08
N ALA A 57 -5.06 3.42 22.13
CA ALA A 57 -6.38 4.04 22.11
C ALA A 57 -7.18 3.70 20.84
N PHE A 58 -6.49 3.35 19.75
CA PHE A 58 -7.07 2.93 18.48
C PHE A 58 -6.98 1.42 18.23
N SER A 59 -6.88 0.59 19.28
CA SER A 59 -6.65 -0.86 19.12
C SER A 59 -7.69 -1.77 19.79
N PRO A 60 -8.62 -2.33 19.00
CA PRO A 60 -9.50 -1.64 18.06
C PRO A 60 -10.55 -0.82 18.82
N LYS A 61 -10.91 0.36 18.29
CA LYS A 61 -11.95 1.21 18.90
C LYS A 61 -13.31 1.00 18.20
N PRO A 62 -14.33 0.45 18.88
CA PRO A 62 -15.66 0.26 18.29
C PRO A 62 -16.25 1.57 17.75
N GLY A 63 -16.92 1.50 16.60
CA GLY A 63 -17.51 2.67 15.93
C GLY A 63 -16.49 3.62 15.27
N CYS A 64 -15.23 3.20 15.12
CA CYS A 64 -14.22 3.94 14.37
C CYS A 64 -13.55 3.05 13.32
N ASP A 65 -13.99 3.16 12.06
CA ASP A 65 -13.48 2.34 10.95
C ASP A 65 -12.00 2.61 10.64
N VAL A 66 -11.51 3.79 10.97
CA VAL A 66 -10.10 4.18 10.79
C VAL A 66 -9.21 3.80 11.99
N CYS A 67 -9.79 3.49 13.16
CA CYS A 67 -9.07 3.20 14.41
C CYS A 67 -8.86 1.69 14.60
N ARG A 68 -8.24 1.03 13.61
CA ARG A 68 -7.99 -0.41 13.60
C ARG A 68 -6.50 -0.69 13.60
N TYR A 69 -5.83 -0.13 14.60
CA TYR A 69 -4.39 -0.31 14.77
C TYR A 69 -4.11 -1.45 15.74
N LYS A 70 -2.96 -2.08 15.60
CA LYS A 70 -2.43 -3.07 16.54
C LYS A 70 -0.95 -2.80 16.74
N LEU A 71 -0.54 -2.62 18.00
CA LEU A 71 0.88 -2.49 18.33
C LEU A 71 1.61 -3.81 18.05
N VAL A 72 2.72 -3.75 17.31
CA VAL A 72 3.53 -4.92 16.95
C VAL A 72 4.81 -4.96 17.79
N SER A 73 5.56 -3.86 17.83
CA SER A 73 6.79 -3.76 18.63
C SER A 73 7.12 -2.33 19.02
N VAL A 74 7.86 -2.19 20.13
CA VAL A 74 8.35 -0.90 20.63
C VAL A 74 9.82 -1.05 21.00
N SER A 75 10.63 -0.10 20.58
CA SER A 75 12.03 0.06 20.97
C SER A 75 12.34 1.55 21.21
N PRO A 76 13.48 1.91 21.80
CA PRO A 76 13.88 3.31 21.94
C PRO A 76 13.98 4.08 20.62
N GLN A 77 14.16 3.38 19.50
CA GLN A 77 14.42 3.97 18.18
C GLN A 77 13.27 3.73 17.19
N SER A 78 12.30 2.89 17.55
CA SER A 78 11.20 2.58 16.65
C SER A 78 9.92 2.11 17.34
N VAL A 79 8.79 2.37 16.69
CA VAL A 79 7.49 1.76 16.99
C VAL A 79 6.98 1.13 15.71
N THR A 80 6.58 -0.14 15.78
CA THR A 80 5.92 -0.85 14.68
C THR A 80 4.48 -1.12 15.05
N ALA A 81 3.56 -0.84 14.13
CA ALA A 81 2.15 -1.14 14.28
C ALA A 81 1.57 -1.65 12.98
N ASN A 82 0.46 -2.37 13.07
CA ASN A 82 -0.30 -2.81 11.92
C ASN A 82 -1.63 -2.06 11.87
N HIS A 83 -2.05 -1.60 10.69
CA HIS A 83 -3.37 -1.04 10.45
C HIS A 83 -4.17 -1.95 9.53
N THR A 84 -5.41 -2.27 9.88
CA THR A 84 -6.29 -3.07 9.01
C THR A 84 -7.45 -2.23 8.50
N SER A 85 -7.51 -2.01 7.19
CA SER A 85 -8.62 -1.31 6.54
C SER A 85 -9.94 -2.04 6.72
N ALA A 86 -11.00 -1.31 7.07
CA ALA A 86 -12.38 -1.81 7.12
C ALA A 86 -12.91 -2.24 5.75
N VAL A 87 -12.48 -1.58 4.67
CA VAL A 87 -13.05 -1.76 3.34
C VAL A 87 -12.38 -2.90 2.57
N ALA A 88 -11.06 -3.04 2.69
CA ALA A 88 -10.30 -3.94 1.82
C ALA A 88 -9.76 -5.19 2.53
N ALA A 89 -9.93 -5.31 3.86
CA ALA A 89 -9.24 -6.28 4.73
C ALA A 89 -7.71 -6.33 4.54
N GLN A 90 -7.16 -5.31 3.87
CA GLN A 90 -5.72 -5.14 3.67
C GLN A 90 -5.12 -4.62 4.95
N SER A 91 -3.97 -5.19 5.28
CA SER A 91 -3.23 -4.96 6.49
C SER A 91 -1.91 -4.32 6.10
N GLU A 92 -1.62 -3.16 6.69
CA GLU A 92 -0.46 -2.32 6.36
C GLU A 92 0.43 -2.16 7.60
N ASP A 93 1.74 -2.30 7.42
CA ASP A 93 2.72 -2.20 8.51
C ASP A 93 3.31 -0.79 8.57
N LEU A 94 3.02 -0.10 9.66
CA LEU A 94 3.55 1.22 9.97
C LEU A 94 4.85 1.07 10.77
N LEU A 95 5.93 1.67 10.28
CA LEU A 95 7.15 1.86 11.06
C LEU A 95 7.38 3.34 11.31
N PHE A 96 7.38 3.71 12.59
CA PHE A 96 7.87 5.00 13.09
C PHE A 96 9.33 4.83 13.52
N ALA A 97 10.25 5.57 12.91
CA ALA A 97 11.66 5.60 13.27
C ALA A 97 12.02 6.95 13.90
N PHE A 98 12.63 6.91 15.08
CA PHE A 98 12.96 8.09 15.88
C PHE A 98 14.44 8.42 15.78
N SER A 99 14.76 9.71 15.66
CA SER A 99 16.14 10.20 15.70
C SER A 99 16.20 11.49 16.51
N PRO A 100 16.99 11.56 17.59
CA PRO A 100 17.13 12.78 18.37
C PRO A 100 17.78 13.88 17.52
N LEU A 101 17.34 15.12 17.73
CA LEU A 101 17.91 16.31 17.12
C LEU A 101 18.88 16.99 18.09
N MET A 102 19.86 17.72 17.55
CA MET A 102 20.80 18.51 18.37
C MET A 102 20.10 19.55 19.24
N SER A 103 18.90 19.99 18.85
CA SER A 103 18.05 20.90 19.62
C SER A 103 17.36 20.25 20.83
N GLY A 104 17.54 18.95 21.07
CA GLY A 104 16.80 18.18 22.07
C GLY A 104 15.43 17.68 21.58
N GLY A 105 15.03 18.05 20.36
CA GLY A 105 13.80 17.58 19.72
C GLY A 105 13.91 16.19 19.09
N CYS A 106 12.89 15.80 18.34
CA CYS A 106 12.80 14.50 17.68
C CYS A 106 12.44 14.60 16.20
N ARG A 107 13.19 13.91 15.35
CA ARG A 107 12.77 13.58 13.98
C ARG A 107 12.08 12.22 13.98
N VAL A 108 10.90 12.17 13.37
CA VAL A 108 10.14 10.93 13.16
C VAL A 108 10.01 10.67 11.67
N ALA A 109 10.53 9.54 11.20
CA ALA A 109 10.32 9.08 9.83
C ALA A 109 9.30 7.92 9.84
N VAL A 110 8.26 8.02 9.01
CA VAL A 110 7.18 7.04 8.93
C VAL A 110 7.16 6.41 7.54
N ARG A 111 7.02 5.10 7.50
CA ARG A 111 6.75 4.33 6.28
C ARG A 111 5.60 3.36 6.50
N ILE A 112 4.83 3.14 5.44
CA ILE A 112 3.74 2.16 5.30
C ILE A 112 4.15 1.14 4.25
#